data_AF-A0A7K7I6Z0-F1
#
_entry.id   AF-A0A7K7I6Z0-F1
#
_cell.length_a   1.000
_cell.length_b   1.000
_cell.length_c   1.000
_cell.angle_alpha   90.00
_cell.angle_beta   90.00
_cell.angle_gamma   90.00
#
_symmetry.space_group_name_H-M   'P 1'
#
loop_
_entity.id
_entity.type
_entity.pdbx_description
1 polymer ?
#
loop_
_entity_poly.entity_id
_entity_poly.type
_entity_poly.pdbx_seq_one_letter_code
_entity_poly.pdbx_strand_id
1 'polypeptide(L)'
;GCCCSVPQVLKSCTEFIEKHGIVDGIYRLSGIASNIQKLRHEFDSEQIPDLTKDIYIQDIHCVGSLCKLYFRELPNPLLTYQLYEKFS
;
A
#
# COMPACT_ATOMS: atom_id res chain seq x y z
N GLY A 1 -16.02 -15.79 7.44
CA GLY A 1 -15.12 -15.01 6.57
C GLY A 1 -15.42 -13.55 6.79
N CYS A 2 -14.43 -12.75 7.18
CA CYS A 2 -14.65 -11.38 7.62
C CYS A 2 -15.12 -10.50 6.45
N CYS A 3 -16.17 -9.74 6.70
CA CYS A 3 -16.94 -8.89 5.79
C CYS A 3 -16.25 -7.54 5.47
N CYS A 4 -14.94 -7.55 5.23
CA CYS A 4 -14.23 -6.35 4.80
C CYS A 4 -14.41 -6.18 3.29
N SER A 5 -15.03 -5.08 2.85
CA SER A 5 -15.22 -4.74 1.43
C SER A 5 -13.91 -4.46 0.68
N VAL A 6 -12.81 -4.22 1.40
CA VAL A 6 -11.48 -3.90 0.87
C VAL A 6 -10.38 -4.48 1.79
N PRO A 7 -9.24 -4.95 1.25
CA PRO A 7 -8.06 -5.39 2.01
C PRO A 7 -7.56 -4.36 3.05
N GLN A 8 -7.16 -4.84 4.23
CA GLN A 8 -6.70 -3.97 5.33
C GLN A 8 -5.46 -3.14 4.98
N VAL A 9 -4.52 -3.70 4.22
CA VAL A 9 -3.33 -2.97 3.73
C VAL A 9 -3.70 -1.74 2.92
N LEU A 10 -4.72 -1.84 2.06
CA LEU A 10 -5.19 -0.71 1.27
C LEU A 10 -5.79 0.36 2.17
N LYS A 11 -6.69 -0.03 3.09
CA LYS A 11 -7.32 0.89 4.03
C LYS A 11 -6.28 1.66 4.87
N SER A 12 -5.33 0.95 5.47
CA SER A 12 -4.28 1.55 6.29
C SER A 12 -3.37 2.48 5.48
N CYS A 13 -2.96 2.07 4.27
CA CYS A 13 -2.16 2.91 3.40
C CYS A 13 -2.90 4.18 2.96
N THR A 14 -4.17 4.08 2.56
CA THR A 14 -4.94 5.24 2.07
C THR A 14 -5.21 6.23 3.20
N GLU A 15 -5.66 5.76 4.36
CA GLU A 15 -5.93 6.62 5.52
C GLU A 15 -4.65 7.36 5.97
N PHE A 16 -3.50 6.67 5.97
CA PHE A 16 -2.22 7.30 6.28
C PHE A 16 -1.82 8.35 5.24
N ILE A 17 -1.93 8.03 3.94
CA ILE A 17 -1.52 8.95 2.87
C ILE A 17 -2.45 10.17 2.78
N GLU A 18 -3.75 10.00 3.02
CA GLU A 18 -4.69 11.13 3.07
C GLU A 18 -4.37 12.09 4.22
N LYS A 19 -3.92 11.55 5.37
CA LYS A 19 -3.59 12.35 6.56
C LYS A 19 -2.19 12.95 6.55
N HIS A 20 -1.19 12.21 6.06
CA HIS A 20 0.23 12.55 6.17
C HIS A 20 0.93 12.69 4.82
N GLY A 21 0.34 12.21 3.74
CA GLY A 21 0.96 12.04 2.43
C GLY A 21 0.80 13.20 1.46
N ILE A 22 0.35 14.38 1.93
CA ILE A 22 0.33 15.61 1.12
C ILE A 22 1.76 16.18 1.06
N VAL A 23 2.60 15.51 0.28
CA VAL A 23 4.03 15.80 0.09
C VAL A 23 4.40 15.75 -1.39
N ASP A 24 5.50 16.40 -1.78
CA ASP A 24 5.96 16.34 -3.17
C ASP A 24 6.27 14.90 -3.59
N GLY A 25 5.82 14.52 -4.78
CA GLY A 25 6.10 13.22 -5.34
C GLY A 25 5.48 12.02 -4.62
N ILE A 26 4.40 12.20 -3.83
CA ILE A 26 3.61 11.05 -3.35
C ILE A 26 3.21 10.14 -4.52
N TYR A 27 3.38 8.82 -4.36
CA TYR A 27 3.29 7.79 -5.41
C TYR A 27 4.29 7.89 -6.58
N ARG A 28 4.90 9.04 -6.88
CA ARG A 28 5.96 9.19 -7.89
C ARG A 28 7.31 8.71 -7.37
N LEU A 29 7.71 9.19 -6.20
CA LEU A 29 8.93 8.79 -5.52
C LEU A 29 8.72 7.43 -4.83
N SER A 30 9.82 6.69 -4.65
CA SER A 30 9.82 5.41 -3.96
C SER A 30 10.41 5.57 -2.56
N GLY A 31 9.79 4.94 -1.57
CA GLY A 31 10.40 4.81 -0.25
C GLY A 31 11.61 3.89 -0.23
N ILE A 32 12.25 3.81 0.94
CA ILE A 32 13.45 3.02 1.15
C ILE A 32 13.10 1.52 1.07
N ALA A 33 13.83 0.76 0.24
CA ALA A 33 13.53 -0.64 -0.04
C ALA A 33 13.41 -1.52 1.22
N SER A 34 14.30 -1.33 2.20
CA SER A 34 14.27 -2.06 3.48
C SER A 34 13.02 -1.72 4.31
N ASN A 35 12.58 -0.47 4.32
CA ASN A 35 11.35 -0.05 5.00
C ASN A 35 10.12 -0.66 4.32
N ILE A 36 10.11 -0.72 2.99
CA ILE A 36 9.00 -1.34 2.23
C ILE A 36 8.91 -2.83 2.56
N GLN A 37 10.03 -3.56 2.56
CA GLN A 37 10.03 -4.98 2.91
C GLN A 37 9.64 -5.23 4.36
N LYS A 38 10.09 -4.39 5.29
CA LYS A 38 9.68 -4.46 6.69
C LYS A 38 8.18 -4.26 6.84
N LEU A 39 7.63 -3.20 6.24
CA LEU A 39 6.20 -2.90 6.34
C LEU A 39 5.35 -3.99 5.66
N ARG A 40 5.79 -4.52 4.52
CA ARG A 40 5.19 -5.70 3.88
C ARG A 40 5.12 -6.87 4.85
N HIS A 41 6.24 -7.22 5.48
CA HIS A 41 6.29 -8.35 6.40
C HIS A 41 5.37 -8.16 7.62
N GLU A 42 5.24 -6.93 8.13
CA GLU A 42 4.29 -6.61 9.20
C GLU A 42 2.83 -6.88 8.77
N PHE A 43 2.43 -6.49 7.55
CA PHE A 43 1.10 -6.82 7.02
C PHE A 43 0.90 -8.31 6.71
N ASP A 44 1.90 -8.98 6.13
CA ASP A 44 1.86 -10.41 5.79
C ASP A 44 1.76 -11.29 7.05
N SER A 45 2.25 -10.80 8.20
CA SER A 45 2.16 -11.49 9.50
C SER A 45 0.80 -11.34 10.19
N GLU A 46 -0.25 -10.97 9.45
CA GLU A 46 -1.62 -10.68 9.92
C GLU A 46 -1.70 -9.61 11.03
N GLN A 47 -0.66 -8.76 11.15
CA GLN A 47 -0.68 -7.63 12.06
C GLN A 47 -1.10 -6.36 11.32
N ILE A 48 -1.82 -5.47 12.00
CA ILE A 48 -2.05 -4.11 11.51
C ILE A 48 -0.88 -3.26 12.00
N PRO A 49 0.06 -2.84 11.12
CA PRO A 49 1.20 -2.06 11.53
C PRO A 49 0.77 -0.67 11.99
N ASP A 50 1.41 -0.20 13.05
CA ASP A 50 1.31 1.19 13.47
C ASP A 50 2.14 2.08 12.55
N LEU A 51 1.46 2.71 11.58
CA LEU A 51 2.07 3.63 10.62
C LEU A 51 2.48 4.97 11.24
N THR A 52 2.16 5.24 12.52
CA THR A 52 2.58 6.47 13.21
C THR A 52 4.00 6.40 13.77
N LYS A 53 4.65 5.22 13.71
CA LYS A 53 6.07 5.06 14.07
C LYS A 53 6.96 5.95 13.21
N ASP A 54 8.00 6.52 13.83
CA ASP A 54 8.95 7.44 13.18
C ASP A 54 9.53 6.91 11.86
N ILE A 55 9.83 5.61 11.79
CA ILE A 55 10.35 4.96 10.59
C ILE A 55 9.44 5.14 9.36
N TYR A 56 8.12 5.22 9.56
CA TYR A 56 7.13 5.39 8.50
C TYR A 56 6.74 6.85 8.28
N ILE A 57 6.74 7.68 9.34
CA ILE A 57 6.51 9.13 9.24
C ILE A 57 7.68 9.83 8.52
N GLN A 58 8.91 9.39 8.72
CA GLN A 58 10.09 9.94 8.04
C GLN A 58 10.24 9.44 6.60
N ASP A 59 9.60 8.32 6.25
CA ASP A 59 9.63 7.72 4.91
C ASP A 59 8.20 7.47 4.41
N ILE A 60 7.43 8.55 4.24
CA ILE A 60 6.04 8.51 3.78
C ILE A 60 5.91 7.79 2.42
N HIS A 61 6.93 7.91 1.56
CA HIS A 61 6.96 7.24 0.25
C HIS A 61 6.98 5.70 0.38
N CYS A 62 7.44 5.15 1.51
CA CYS A 62 7.38 3.71 1.77
C CYS A 62 5.93 3.20 1.76
N VAL A 63 5.01 3.91 2.41
CA VAL A 63 3.60 3.52 2.48
C VAL A 63 2.95 3.57 1.10
N GLY A 64 3.26 4.60 0.30
CA GLY A 64 2.82 4.70 -1.10
C GLY A 64 3.40 3.60 -2.00
N SER A 65 4.67 3.26 -1.82
CA SER A 65 5.32 2.14 -2.51
C SER A 65 4.66 0.80 -2.16
N LEU A 66 4.35 0.55 -0.89
CA LEU A 66 3.68 -0.68 -0.48
C LEU A 66 2.25 -0.78 -1.04
N CYS A 67 1.50 0.33 -1.01
CA CYS A 67 0.16 0.38 -1.60
C CYS A 67 0.17 -0.04 -3.09
N LYS A 68 1.12 0.50 -3.87
CA LYS A 68 1.31 0.09 -5.28
C LYS A 68 1.77 -1.36 -5.41
N LEU A 69 2.68 -1.80 -4.55
CA LEU A 69 3.20 -3.17 -4.55
C LEU A 69 2.07 -4.18 -4.38
N TYR A 70 1.14 -3.92 -3.47
CA TYR A 70 -0.03 -4.77 -3.26
C TYR A 70 -0.80 -5.04 -4.55
N PHE A 71 -1.19 -3.99 -5.28
CA PHE A 71 -1.91 -4.15 -6.55
C PHE A 71 -1.09 -4.87 -7.62
N ARG A 72 0.23 -4.65 -7.65
CA ARG A 72 1.14 -5.30 -8.60
C ARG A 72 1.30 -6.79 -8.35
N GLU A 73 1.20 -7.23 -7.10
CA GLU A 73 1.36 -8.64 -6.71
C GLU A 73 0.05 -9.43 -6.71
N LEU A 74 -1.08 -8.80 -7.02
CA LEU A 74 -2.35 -9.52 -7.16
C LEU A 74 -2.25 -10.58 -8.27
N PRO A 75 -2.69 -11.83 -8.03
CA PRO A 75 -2.67 -12.89 -9.04
C PRO A 75 -3.61 -12.59 -10.21
N ASN A 76 -4.65 -11.79 -9.99
CA ASN A 76 -5.51 -11.21 -11.01
C ASN A 76 -5.52 -9.69 -10.77
N PRO A 77 -5.09 -8.85 -11.73
CA PRO A 77 -4.96 -7.40 -11.52
C PRO A 77 -6.30 -6.77 -11.13
N LEU A 78 -6.23 -5.56 -10.57
CA LEU A 78 -7.42 -4.84 -10.10
C LEU A 78 -8.53 -4.72 -11.16
N LEU A 79 -8.16 -4.48 -12.42
CA LEU A 79 -9.12 -4.40 -13.54
C LEU A 79 -9.44 -5.76 -14.18
N THR A 80 -8.85 -6.84 -13.68
CA THR A 80 -9.02 -8.24 -14.10
C THR A 80 -8.59 -8.54 -15.54
N TYR A 81 -8.06 -9.73 -15.80
CA TYR A 81 -7.70 -10.14 -17.16
C TYR A 81 -8.94 -10.23 -18.08
N GLN A 82 -10.11 -10.59 -17.56
CA GLN A 82 -11.32 -10.77 -18.36
C GLN A 82 -11.88 -9.48 -18.96
N LEU A 83 -11.57 -8.33 -18.36
CA LEU A 83 -12.08 -7.03 -18.80
C LEU A 83 -11.05 -6.20 -19.54
N TYR A 84 -9.83 -6.71 -19.75
CA TYR A 84 -8.74 -5.93 -20.32
C TYR A 84 -9.09 -5.32 -21.69
N GLU A 85 -9.63 -6.13 -22.61
CA GLU A 85 -10.09 -5.69 -23.94
C GLU A 85 -11.25 -4.68 -23.90
N LYS A 86 -11.97 -4.58 -22.78
CA LYS A 86 -13.07 -3.61 -22.61
C LYS A 86 -12.57 -2.27 -22.09
N PHE A 87 -11.37 -2.23 -21.51
CA PHE A 87 -10.74 -1.03 -20.95
C PHE A 87 -9.62 -0.46 -21.83
N SER A 88 -9.24 -1.16 -22.91
CA SER A 88 -8.21 -0.77 -23.88
C SER A 88 -8.75 0.03 -25.06
#